data_AF-A0A7V6V398-F1
#
_entry.id   AF-A0A7V6V398-F1
#
_cell.length_a   1.000
_cell.length_b   1.000
_cell.length_c   1.000
_cell.angle_alpha   90.00
_cell.angle_beta   90.00
_cell.angle_gamma   90.00
#
_symmetry.space_group_name_H-M   'P 1'
#
loop_
_entity.id
_entity.type
_entity.pdbx_description
1 polymer ?
#
loop_
_entity_poly.entity_id
_entity_poly.type
_entity_poly.pdbx_seq_one_letter_code
_entity_poly.pdbx_strand_id
1 'polypeptide(L)' 'IEGINNKIQLAKRRARGYRNINNFINMIYFLCGKLKFDYPYYPL' A
#
# COMPACT_ATOMS: atom_id res chain seq x y z
N ILE A 1 4.61 -17.03 -12.01
CA ILE A 1 3.88 -17.11 -10.72
C ILE A 1 4.47 -16.17 -9.64
N GLU A 2 5.74 -15.76 -9.71
CA GLU A 2 6.41 -14.91 -8.68
C GLU A 2 5.94 -13.44 -8.58
N GLY A 3 5.41 -12.84 -9.64
CA GLY A 3 5.15 -11.39 -9.66
C GLY A 3 4.13 -10.91 -8.61
N ILE A 4 3.09 -11.71 -8.34
CA ILE A 4 2.08 -11.39 -7.32
C ILE A 4 2.63 -11.63 -5.91
N ASN A 5 3.33 -12.73 -5.68
CA ASN A 5 3.95 -13.03 -4.38
C ASN A 5 4.95 -11.95 -3.97
N ASN A 6 5.76 -11.45 -4.90
CA ASN A 6 6.72 -10.37 -4.62
C ASN A 6 6.02 -9.06 -4.23
N LYS A 7 4.89 -8.73 -4.87
CA LYS A 7 4.09 -7.54 -4.50
C LYS A 7 3.48 -7.67 -3.09
N ILE A 8 2.98 -8.87 -2.75
CA ILE A 8 2.41 -9.13 -1.42
C ILE A 8 3.49 -9.06 -0.33
N GLN A 9 4.67 -9.63 -0.58
CA GLN A 9 5.80 -9.53 0.36
C GLN A 9 6.30 -8.10 0.51
N LEU A 10 6.36 -7.33 -0.57
CA LEU A 10 6.70 -5.91 -0.52
C LEU A 10 5.67 -5.10 0.29
N ALA A 11 4.37 -5.37 0.11
CA ALA A 11 3.30 -4.77 0.89
C ALA A 11 3.47 -5.07 2.39
N LYS A 12 3.74 -6.33 2.73
CA LYS A 12 3.98 -6.78 4.11
C LYS A 12 5.19 -6.07 4.73
N ARG A 13 6.28 -5.92 3.97
CA ARG A 13 7.49 -5.22 4.43
C ARG A 13 7.22 -3.73 4.69
N ARG A 14 6.50 -3.06 3.79
CA ARG A 14 6.12 -1.64 3.92
C ARG A 14 5.13 -1.40 5.07
N ALA A 15 4.22 -2.35 5.32
CA ALA A 15 3.28 -2.31 6.43
C ALA A 15 3.92 -2.60 7.81
N ARG A 16 5.24 -2.87 7.88
CA ARG A 16 5.96 -3.28 9.10
C ARG A 16 5.39 -4.58 9.71
N GLY A 17 4.96 -5.52 8.86
CA GLY A 17 4.40 -6.81 9.25
C GLY A 17 2.87 -6.83 9.39
N TYR A 18 2.34 -7.86 10.07
CA TYR A 18 0.89 -8.07 10.28
C TYR A 18 0.39 -7.63 11.67
N ARG A 19 1.24 -6.96 12.46
CA ARG A 19 0.91 -6.57 13.83
C ARG A 19 -0.37 -5.72 13.91
N ASN A 20 -0.70 -5.02 12.83
CA ASN A 20 -1.99 -4.38 12.65
C ASN A 20 -2.53 -4.73 11.25
N ILE A 21 -3.56 -5.58 11.21
CA ILE A 21 -4.23 -6.02 9.96
C ILE A 21 -4.77 -4.82 9.17
N ASN A 22 -5.26 -3.77 9.83
CA ASN A 22 -5.77 -2.57 9.15
C ASN A 22 -4.65 -1.86 8.37
N ASN A 23 -3.44 -1.79 8.94
CA ASN A 23 -2.28 -1.22 8.24
C ASN A 23 -1.86 -2.05 7.04
N PHE A 24 -1.97 -3.38 7.14
CA PHE A 24 -1.67 -4.27 6.02
C PHE A 24 -2.70 -4.13 4.88
N ILE A 25 -3.99 -4.08 5.22
CA ILE A 25 -5.08 -3.84 4.27
C ILE A 25 -4.89 -2.48 3.58
N ASN A 26 -4.61 -1.42 4.34
CA ASN A 26 -4.32 -0.10 3.78
C ASN A 26 -3.15 -0.14 2.81
N MET A 27 -2.05 -0.83 3.15
CA MET A 27 -0.88 -0.95 2.27
C MET A 27 -1.19 -1.70 0.97
N ILE A 28 -2.09 -2.70 1.00
CA ILE A 28 -2.61 -3.36 -0.21
C ILE A 28 -3.39 -2.36 -1.06
N TYR A 29 -4.29 -1.56 -0.46
CA TYR A 29 -4.99 -0.50 -1.18
C TYR A 29 -4.04 0.56 -1.76
N PHE A 30 -2.97 0.94 -1.06
CA PHE A 30 -1.97 1.86 -1.61
C PHE A 30 -1.15 1.27 -2.76
N LEU A 31 -0.83 -0.03 -2.72
CA LEU A 31 0.00 -0.70 -3.75
C LEU A 31 -0.81 -1.17 -4.96
N CYS A 32 -2.03 -1.65 -4.73
CA CYS A 32 -2.89 -2.26 -5.76
C CYS A 32 -4.04 -1.35 -6.16
N GLY A 33 -4.58 -0.56 -5.23
CA GLY A 33 -5.50 0.51 -5.55
C GLY A 33 -4.70 1.60 -6.24
N LYS A 34 -5.03 1.89 -7.50
CA LYS A 34 -4.56 3.08 -8.22
C LYS A 34 -5.20 4.33 -7.62
N LEU A 35 -5.12 4.49 -6.30
CA LEU A 35 -5.61 5.64 -5.57
C LEU A 35 -4.81 6.83 -6.10
N LYS A 36 -5.47 7.62 -6.95
CA LYS A 36 -4.97 8.92 -7.35
C LYS A 36 -5.07 9.80 -6.12
N PHE A 37 -3.97 9.94 -5.41
CA PHE A 37 -3.80 11.05 -4.49
C PHE A 37 -3.51 12.26 -5.36
N ASP A 38 -4.57 12.91 -5.82
CA ASP A 38 -4.43 14.26 -6.34
C ASP A 38 -3.93 15.09 -5.15
N TYR A 39 -2.71 15.61 -5.27
CA TYR A 39 -2.14 16.48 -4.25
C TYR A 39 -3.11 17.67 -4.11
N PRO A 40 -3.68 17.96 -2.93
CA PRO A 40 -4.45 19.16 -2.73
C PRO A 40 -3.48 20.35 -2.76
N TYR A 41 -3.15 20.81 -3.97
CA TYR A 41 -2.41 22.06 -4.16
C TYR A 41 -3.38 23.18 -3.86
N TYR A 42 -3.41 23.61 -2.61
CA TYR A 42 -3.91 24.92 -2.22
C TYR A 42 -2.71 25.87 -2.21
N PRO A 43 -2.41 26.58 -3.32
CA PRO A 43 -1.48 27.69 -3.26
C PRO A 43 -2.08 28.74 -2.33
N LEU A 44 -1.32 29.10 -1.29
CA LEU A 44 -1.55 30.30 -0.49
C LEU A 44 -1.23 31.55 -1.33
#